data_AF-A0A7C4JKB2-F1
#
_entry.id   AF-A0A7C4JKB2-F1
#
_cell.length_a   1.000
_cell.length_b   1.000
_cell.length_c   1.000
_cell.angle_alpha   90.00
_cell.angle_beta   90.00
_cell.angle_gamma   90.00
#
_symmetry.space_group_name_H-M   'P 1'
#
loop_
_entity.id
_entity.type
_entity.pdbx_description
1 polymer ?
#
loop_
_entity_poly.entity_id
_entity_poly.type
_entity_poly.pdbx_seq_one_letter_code
_entity_poly.pdbx_strand_id
1 'polypeptide(L)'
;MALNTRDRDKVVKSIARWLAGLKPSFGDKHYFEKYSSAKRAAEKLNPYRGLRICPFCKKRFLRSPAFVSHLMKNHMYDLEKLIDEES
;
A
#
# COMPACT_ATOMS: atom_id res chain seq x y z
N MET A 1 -5.99 18.78 2.36
CA MET A 1 -6.05 18.72 0.88
C MET A 1 -6.58 17.36 0.49
N ALA A 2 -7.78 17.30 -0.09
CA ALA A 2 -8.36 16.04 -0.54
C ALA A 2 -7.48 15.40 -1.61
N LEU A 3 -7.18 14.12 -1.46
CA LEU A 3 -6.42 13.33 -2.42
C LEU A 3 -7.16 13.26 -3.76
N ASN A 4 -6.59 13.86 -4.81
CA ASN A 4 -7.01 13.63 -6.19
C ASN A 4 -7.00 12.13 -6.50
N THR A 5 -8.02 11.63 -7.20
CA THR A 5 -8.21 10.21 -7.54
C THR A 5 -6.99 9.60 -8.26
N ARG A 6 -6.28 10.43 -9.04
CA ARG A 6 -5.08 10.05 -9.79
C ARG A 6 -3.82 9.87 -8.93
N ASP A 7 -3.78 10.53 -7.78
CA ASP A 7 -2.71 10.37 -6.79
C ASP A 7 -3.00 9.20 -5.85
N ARG A 8 -4.27 8.85 -5.60
CA ARG A 8 -4.66 7.66 -4.80
C ARG A 8 -4.12 6.36 -5.40
N ASP A 9 -4.29 6.12 -6.69
CA ASP A 9 -3.75 4.92 -7.36
C ASP A 9 -2.23 4.79 -7.14
N LYS A 10 -1.51 5.91 -7.22
CA LYS A 10 -0.07 5.96 -6.98
C LYS A 10 0.30 5.69 -5.52
N VAL A 11 -0.49 6.18 -4.56
CA VAL A 11 -0.34 5.87 -3.12
C VAL A 11 -0.48 4.38 -2.90
N VAL A 12 -1.59 3.81 -3.36
CA VAL A 12 -1.96 2.40 -3.16
C VAL A 12 -0.91 1.49 -3.80
N LYS A 13 -0.47 1.80 -5.02
CA LYS A 13 0.63 1.08 -5.71
C LYS A 13 1.96 1.17 -4.97
N SER A 14 2.25 2.31 -4.35
CA SER A 14 3.48 2.49 -3.57
C SER A 14 3.44 1.69 -2.27
N ILE A 15 2.30 1.67 -1.56
CA ILE A 15 2.08 0.82 -0.36
C ILE A 15 2.18 -0.66 -0.74
N ALA A 16 1.55 -1.08 -1.83
CA ALA A 16 1.63 -2.47 -2.29
C ALA A 16 3.07 -2.90 -2.62
N ARG A 17 3.85 -2.03 -3.28
CA ARG A 17 5.28 -2.27 -3.52
C ARG A 17 6.07 -2.33 -2.21
N TRP A 18 5.83 -1.40 -1.30
CA TRP A 18 6.49 -1.36 -0.01
C TRP A 18 6.22 -2.62 0.83
N LEU A 19 4.97 -3.11 0.86
CA LEU A 19 4.60 -4.37 1.51
C LEU A 19 5.30 -5.57 0.88
N ALA A 20 5.50 -5.54 -0.45
CA ALA A 20 6.25 -6.56 -1.17
C ALA A 20 7.77 -6.54 -0.90
N GLY A 21 8.25 -5.61 -0.07
CA GLY A 21 9.67 -5.36 0.18
C GLY A 21 10.37 -4.64 -0.96
N LEU A 22 9.63 -4.09 -1.92
CA LEU A 22 10.17 -3.35 -3.05
C LEU A 22 10.22 -1.84 -2.74
N LYS A 23 11.13 -1.13 -3.40
CA LYS A 23 11.12 0.33 -3.37
C LYS A 23 9.79 0.86 -3.93
N PRO A 24 9.21 1.91 -3.31
CA PRO A 24 8.04 2.56 -3.86
C PRO A 24 8.35 3.10 -5.26
N SER A 25 7.37 3.05 -6.17
CA SER A 25 7.59 3.45 -7.57
C SER A 25 7.69 4.96 -7.77
N PHE A 26 7.29 5.74 -6.78
CA PHE A 26 7.25 7.18 -6.80
C PHE A 26 7.85 7.73 -5.51
N GLY A 27 8.92 8.52 -5.63
CA GLY A 27 9.48 9.37 -4.57
C GLY A 27 9.84 8.63 -3.29
N ASP A 28 11.07 8.10 -3.24
CA ASP A 28 11.70 7.41 -2.09
C ASP A 28 11.59 8.18 -0.74
N LYS A 29 11.27 9.48 -0.79
CA LYS A 29 11.14 10.40 0.36
C LYS A 29 9.82 11.19 0.44
N HIS A 30 8.81 10.94 -0.40
CA HIS A 30 7.74 11.93 -0.61
C HIS A 30 6.30 11.48 -0.36
N TYR A 31 6.03 10.20 -0.03
CA TYR A 31 4.64 9.75 0.22
C TYR A 31 4.26 9.67 1.71
N PHE A 32 5.07 8.99 2.54
CA PHE A 32 4.80 8.92 3.99
C PHE A 32 4.92 10.26 4.71
N GLU A 33 5.69 11.20 4.15
CA GLU A 33 5.83 12.55 4.70
C GLU A 33 4.73 13.50 4.21
N LYS A 34 4.14 13.24 3.04
CA LYS A 34 3.14 14.13 2.42
C LYS A 34 1.69 13.76 2.78
N TYR A 35 1.44 12.50 3.12
CA TYR A 35 0.12 12.01 3.52
C TYR A 35 0.22 11.26 4.86
N SER A 36 -0.11 11.96 5.95
CA SER A 36 -0.12 11.39 7.31
C SER A 36 -0.97 10.11 7.40
N SER A 37 -2.09 10.04 6.68
CA SER A 37 -2.96 8.87 6.61
C SER A 37 -2.28 7.66 5.96
N ALA A 38 -1.51 7.87 4.89
CA ALA A 38 -0.76 6.79 4.23
C ALA A 38 0.39 6.27 5.10
N LYS A 39 0.98 7.12 5.95
CA LYS A 39 1.97 6.73 6.95
C LYS A 39 1.36 5.82 8.01
N ARG A 40 0.24 6.22 8.61
CA ARG A 40 -0.49 5.39 9.59
C ARG A 40 -0.91 4.05 9.01
N ALA A 41 -1.45 4.05 7.78
CA ALA A 41 -1.77 2.84 7.05
C ALA A 41 -0.57 1.90 6.90
N ALA A 42 0.59 2.42 6.51
CA ALA A 42 1.80 1.62 6.39
C ALA A 42 2.35 1.14 7.73
N GLU A 43 2.28 1.92 8.81
CA GLU A 43 2.67 1.45 10.14
C GLU A 43 1.82 0.26 10.60
N LYS A 44 0.51 0.30 10.34
CA LYS A 44 -0.41 -0.82 10.63
C LYS A 44 -0.11 -2.07 9.78
N LEU A 45 0.38 -1.87 8.55
CA LEU A 45 0.75 -2.93 7.63
C LEU A 45 2.22 -3.36 7.73
N ASN A 46 3.02 -2.66 8.54
CA ASN A 46 4.43 -2.96 8.82
C ASN A 46 4.70 -4.42 9.25
N PRO A 47 3.88 -5.08 10.08
CA PRO A 47 4.08 -6.50 10.40
C PRO A 47 3.98 -7.42 9.17
N TYR A 48 3.30 -7.01 8.10
CA TYR A 48 3.17 -7.79 6.85
C TYR A 48 4.26 -7.47 5.83
N ARG A 49 5.13 -6.49 6.11
CA ARG A 49 6.18 -6.05 5.21
C ARG A 49 7.19 -7.16 4.96
N GLY A 50 7.44 -7.49 3.70
CA GLY A 50 8.40 -8.53 3.30
C GLY A 50 7.91 -9.97 3.52
N LEU A 51 6.81 -10.18 4.27
CA LEU A 51 6.23 -11.51 4.47
C LEU A 51 5.57 -12.06 3.21
N ARG A 52 5.21 -11.19 2.26
CA ARG A 52 4.44 -11.55 1.04
C ARG A 52 3.12 -12.25 1.39
N ILE A 53 2.52 -11.85 2.50
CA ILE A 53 1.21 -12.31 2.97
C ILE A 53 0.27 -11.12 2.85
N CYS A 54 -0.89 -11.33 2.23
CA CYS A 54 -1.89 -10.29 2.12
C CYS A 54 -2.51 -10.01 3.49
N PRO A 55 -2.50 -8.75 3.97
CA PRO A 55 -3.10 -8.40 5.26
C PRO A 55 -4.63 -8.55 5.26
N PHE A 56 -5.27 -8.51 4.09
CA PHE A 56 -6.73 -8.56 3.95
C PHE A 56 -7.26 -10.00 3.84
N CYS A 57 -6.74 -10.78 2.89
CA CYS A 57 -7.20 -12.16 2.65
C CYS A 57 -6.26 -13.24 3.19
N LYS A 58 -5.17 -12.86 3.87
CA LYS A 58 -4.15 -13.76 4.44
C LYS A 58 -3.50 -14.72 3.42
N LYS A 59 -3.68 -14.45 2.13
CA LYS A 59 -3.09 -15.25 1.05
C LYS A 59 -1.58 -15.02 0.98
N ARG A 60 -0.80 -16.10 0.92
CA ARG A 60 0.65 -16.06 0.80
C ARG A 60 1.08 -16.13 -0.66
N PHE A 61 2.10 -15.35 -1.01
CA PHE A 61 2.64 -15.25 -2.35
C PHE A 61 4.13 -15.59 -2.37
N LEU A 62 4.55 -16.32 -3.41
CA LEU A 62 5.95 -16.70 -3.60
C LEU A 62 6.77 -15.57 -4.24
N ARG A 63 6.14 -14.71 -5.05
CA ARG A 63 6.80 -13.66 -5.83
C ARG A 63 6.23 -12.28 -5.48
N SER A 64 7.12 -11.30 -5.24
CA SER A 64 6.76 -9.91 -5.01
C SER A 64 5.86 -9.29 -6.09
N PRO A 65 6.11 -9.44 -7.41
CA PRO A 65 5.23 -8.86 -8.44
C PRO A 65 3.82 -9.48 -8.44
N ALA A 66 3.69 -10.76 -8.11
CA ALA A 66 2.37 -11.43 -7.99
C ALA A 66 1.60 -10.87 -6.79
N PHE A 67 2.29 -10.64 -5.67
CA PHE A 67 1.72 -10.02 -4.48
C PHE A 67 1.23 -8.59 -4.74
N VAL A 68 2.06 -7.75 -5.39
CA VAL A 68 1.67 -6.38 -5.77
C VAL A 68 0.45 -6.40 -6.68
N SER A 69 0.46 -7.26 -7.71
CA SER A 69 -0.66 -7.37 -8.65
C SER A 69 -1.95 -7.82 -7.95
N HIS A 70 -1.84 -8.73 -6.98
CA HIS A 70 -2.98 -9.17 -6.18
C HIS A 70 -3.59 -8.02 -5.37
N LEU A 71 -2.77 -7.25 -4.65
CA LEU A 71 -3.24 -6.10 -3.87
C LEU A 71 -3.92 -5.06 -4.77
N MET A 72 -3.32 -4.73 -5.93
CA MET A 72 -3.90 -3.76 -6.87
C MET A 72 -5.20 -4.22 -7.51
N LYS A 73 -5.37 -5.51 -7.78
CA LYS A 73 -6.57 -6.01 -8.48
C LYS A 73 -7.72 -6.37 -7.53
N ASN A 74 -7.40 -6.85 -6.33
CA ASN A 74 -8.38 -7.44 -5.43
C ASN A 74 -8.61 -6.62 -4.15
N HIS A 75 -7.62 -5.82 -3.74
CA HIS A 75 -7.63 -5.08 -2.48
C HIS A 75 -7.32 -3.60 -2.66
N MET A 76 -7.55 -3.05 -3.85
CA MET A 76 -7.39 -1.63 -4.10
C MET A 76 -8.36 -0.84 -3.23
N TYR A 77 -9.65 -1.20 -3.27
CA TYR A 77 -10.68 -0.58 -2.44
C TYR A 77 -10.42 -0.73 -0.94
N ASP A 78 -9.96 -1.90 -0.49
CA ASP A 78 -9.61 -2.11 0.93
C ASP A 78 -8.46 -1.20 1.38
N LEU A 79 -7.43 -1.04 0.53
CA LEU A 79 -6.31 -0.13 0.79
C LEU A 79 -6.76 1.33 0.78
N GLU A 80 -7.61 1.72 -0.16
CA GLU A 80 -8.17 3.08 -0.21
C GLU A 80 -8.99 3.39 1.03
N LYS A 81 -9.86 2.46 1.45
CA LYS A 81 -10.68 2.61 2.65
C LYS A 81 -9.79 2.74 3.90
N LEU A 82 -8.74 1.94 4.00
CA LEU A 82 -7.81 1.99 5.13
C LEU A 82 -7.05 3.33 5.20
N ILE A 83 -6.80 3.98 4.06
CA ILE A 83 -6.19 5.32 4.02
C ILE A 83 -7.21 6.41 4.37
N ASP A 84 -8.47 6.24 3.98
CA ASP A 84 -9.57 7.18 4.24
C ASP A 84 -9.99 7.16 5.72
N GLU A 85 -10.11 5.98 6.35
CA GLU A 85 -10.38 5.81 7.78
C GLU A 85 -9.32 6.46 8.69
N GLU A 86 -8.13 6.72 8.15
CA GLU A 86 -7.00 7.29 8.89
C GLU A 86 -6.72 8.78 8.54
N SER A 87 -7.60 9.42 7.75
CA SER A 87 -7.51 10.85 7.34
C SER A 87 -8.22 11.83 8.27
#